data_AF-A0A7J3T9I8-F1
#
_entry.id   AF-A0A7J3T9I8-F1
#
_cell.length_a   1.000
_cell.length_b   1.000
_cell.length_c   1.000
_cell.angle_alpha   90.00
_cell.angle_beta   90.00
_cell.angle_gamma   90.00
#
_symmetry.space_group_name_H-M   'P 1'
#
loop_
_entity.id
_entity.type
_entity.pdbx_description
1 polymer ?
#
loop_
_entity_poly.entity_id
_entity_poly.type
_entity_poly.pdbx_seq_one_letter_code
_entity_poly.pdbx_strand_id
1 'polypeptide(L)'
;MESKYQVLRKLKVGDRDFSYYSLREIDKDHKISKLPISIRIILESLIRNYDGKTVREEDIENLINWNPKKPSDSEIPFTVSRVLMQDFTGVPA
;
A
#
# COMPACT_ATOMS: atom_id res chain seq x y z
N MET A 1 14.21 10.04 4.44
CA MET A 1 14.18 9.81 2.98
C MET A 1 12.72 9.87 2.58
N GLU A 2 12.32 10.83 1.75
CA GLU A 2 10.96 10.90 1.22
C GLU A 2 10.90 10.06 -0.05
N SER A 3 9.89 9.19 -0.18
CA SER A 3 9.67 8.44 -1.43
C SER A 3 8.88 9.29 -2.42
N LYS A 4 9.21 9.17 -3.72
CA LYS A 4 8.45 9.79 -4.83
C LYS A 4 6.97 9.34 -4.87
N TYR A 5 6.64 8.22 -4.21
CA TYR A 5 5.28 7.67 -4.16
C TYR A 5 4.43 8.22 -3.00
N GLN A 6 5.03 8.88 -2.01
CA GLN A 6 4.32 9.39 -0.82
C GLN A 6 3.63 10.74 -1.08
N VAL A 7 2.66 10.74 -1.99
CA VAL A 7 1.92 11.97 -2.36
C VAL A 7 0.76 12.22 -1.40
N LEU A 8 0.99 13.04 -0.37
CA LEU A 8 -0.04 13.40 0.61
C LEU A 8 -1.07 14.39 0.03
N ARG A 9 -2.36 14.08 0.20
CA ARG A 9 -3.49 14.95 -0.14
C ARG A 9 -4.40 15.15 1.06
N LYS A 10 -5.10 16.29 1.09
CA LYS A 10 -6.11 16.58 2.10
C LYS A 10 -7.50 16.17 1.62
N LEU A 11 -8.32 15.67 2.53
CA LEU A 11 -9.72 15.36 2.33
C LEU A 11 -10.54 16.08 3.40
N LYS A 12 -11.36 17.06 2.99
CA LYS A 12 -12.27 17.75 3.90
C LYS A 12 -13.60 17.00 3.97
N VAL A 13 -14.04 16.64 5.18
CA VAL A 13 -15.31 15.96 5.44
C VAL A 13 -16.06 16.73 6.54
N GLY A 14 -17.05 17.51 6.14
CA GLY A 14 -17.71 18.48 7.03
C GLY A 14 -16.69 19.50 7.55
N ASP A 15 -16.58 19.60 8.87
CA ASP A 15 -15.65 20.50 9.57
C ASP A 15 -14.30 19.85 9.90
N ARG A 16 -14.04 18.62 9.42
CA ARG A 16 -12.79 17.89 9.70
C ARG A 16 -11.93 17.76 8.45
N ASP A 17 -10.64 17.98 8.63
CA ASP A 17 -9.62 17.72 7.62
C ASP A 17 -8.91 16.39 7.91
N PHE A 18 -8.84 15.54 6.89
CA PHE A 18 -8.09 14.30 6.89
C PHE A 18 -6.93 14.40 5.89
N SER A 19 -5.91 13.57 6.08
CA SER A 19 -4.82 13.41 5.10
C SER A 19 -4.76 11.96 4.65
N TYR A 20 -4.42 11.74 3.38
CA TYR A 20 -4.30 10.42 2.79
C TYR A 20 -3.23 10.40 1.70
N TYR A 21 -2.65 9.23 1.45
CA TYR A 21 -1.74 9.02 0.32
C TYR A 21 -2.54 8.78 -0.96
N SER A 22 -2.36 9.65 -1.95
CA SER A 22 -3.20 9.65 -3.15
C SER A 22 -2.68 8.72 -4.22
N LEU A 23 -3.31 7.55 -4.34
CA LEU A 23 -3.11 6.66 -5.48
C LEU A 23 -3.44 7.33 -6.83
N ARG A 24 -4.37 8.29 -6.87
CA ARG A 24 -4.71 8.99 -8.11
C ARG A 24 -3.55 9.80 -8.68
N GLU A 25 -2.66 10.30 -7.84
CA GLU A 25 -1.49 11.04 -8.29
C GLU A 25 -0.48 10.09 -8.95
N ILE A 26 -0.30 8.91 -8.35
CA ILE A 26 0.58 7.85 -8.87
C ILE A 26 0.02 7.28 -10.20
N ASP A 27 -1.30 7.18 -10.32
CA ASP A 27 -1.96 6.64 -11.52
C ASP A 27 -1.68 7.45 -12.79
N LYS A 28 -1.37 8.74 -12.67
CA LYS A 28 -1.03 9.62 -13.80
C LYS A 28 0.15 9.08 -14.60
N ASP A 29 1.14 8.51 -13.92
CA ASP A 29 2.37 8.02 -14.53
C ASP A 29 2.43 6.49 -14.60
N HIS A 30 1.65 5.78 -13.78
CA HIS A 30 1.82 4.34 -13.56
C HIS A 30 0.62 3.44 -13.90
N LYS A 31 -0.52 3.98 -14.37
CA LYS A 31 -1.72 3.21 -14.76
C LYS A 31 -2.20 2.17 -13.73
N ILE A 32 -1.99 2.44 -12.44
CA ILE A 32 -2.35 1.56 -11.32
C ILE A 32 -3.88 1.33 -11.22
N SER A 33 -4.70 2.17 -11.86
CA SER A 33 -6.14 1.96 -12.04
C SER A 33 -6.48 0.67 -12.80
N LYS A 34 -5.53 0.09 -13.54
CA LYS A 34 -5.68 -1.22 -14.20
C LYS A 34 -5.41 -2.41 -13.28
N LEU A 35 -4.75 -2.19 -12.15
CA LEU A 35 -4.48 -3.26 -11.18
C LEU A 35 -5.78 -3.72 -10.51
N PRO A 36 -5.91 -5.02 -10.16
CA PRO A 36 -6.99 -5.50 -9.30
C PRO A 36 -7.12 -4.67 -8.02
N ILE A 37 -8.35 -4.50 -7.53
CA ILE A 37 -8.61 -3.71 -6.32
C ILE A 37 -7.81 -4.23 -5.11
N SER A 38 -7.69 -5.55 -4.95
CA SER A 38 -6.90 -6.17 -3.90
C SER A 38 -5.43 -5.73 -3.94
N ILE A 39 -4.84 -5.65 -5.13
CA ILE A 39 -3.46 -5.20 -5.34
C ILE A 39 -3.31 -3.72 -5.04
N ARG A 40 -4.30 -2.89 -5.40
CA ARG A 40 -4.29 -1.46 -5.03
C ARG A 40 -4.33 -1.23 -3.52
N ILE A 41 -5.02 -2.09 -2.76
CA ILE A 41 -5.06 -2.00 -1.29
C ILE A 41 -3.67 -2.30 -0.69
N ILE A 42 -3.00 -3.34 -1.19
CA ILE A 42 -1.64 -3.69 -0.75
C ILE A 42 -0.66 -2.56 -1.13
N LEU A 43 -0.76 -2.03 -2.35
CA LEU A 43 0.04 -0.91 -2.83
C LEU A 43 -0.11 0.33 -1.95
N GLU A 44 -1.34 0.70 -1.56
CA GLU A 44 -1.57 1.82 -0.62
C GLU A 44 -0.87 1.56 0.72
N SER A 45 -0.97 0.34 1.24
CA SER A 45 -0.33 -0.03 2.50
C SER A 45 1.19 0.14 2.42
N LEU A 46 1.82 -0.29 1.32
CA LEU A 46 3.25 -0.06 1.12
C LEU A 46 3.61 1.41 1.11
N ILE A 47 2.92 2.22 0.29
CA ILE A 47 3.20 3.65 0.16
C ILE A 47 3.07 4.36 1.52
N ARG A 48 2.00 4.04 2.25
CA ARG A 48 1.73 4.63 3.58
C ARG A 48 2.75 4.22 4.64
N ASN A 49 3.31 3.01 4.55
CA ASN A 49 4.27 2.49 5.51
C ASN A 49 5.72 2.50 4.99
N TYR A 50 6.00 3.20 3.88
CA TYR A 50 7.35 3.32 3.36
C TYR A 50 8.29 3.95 4.39
N ASP A 51 9.35 3.24 4.73
CA ASP A 51 10.39 3.63 5.67
C ASP A 51 11.81 3.52 5.10
N GLY A 52 11.93 3.00 3.86
CA GLY A 52 13.21 2.75 3.18
C GLY A 52 14.01 1.57 3.75
N LYS A 53 13.42 0.78 4.66
CA LYS A 53 14.07 -0.38 5.30
C LYS A 53 13.21 -1.62 5.22
N THR A 54 12.06 -1.60 5.89
CA THR A 54 11.08 -2.69 5.90
C THR A 54 10.28 -2.67 4.62
N VAL A 55 9.84 -1.47 4.22
CA VAL A 55 9.17 -1.21 2.95
C VAL A 55 10.10 -0.34 2.11
N ARG A 56 10.61 -0.92 1.03
CA ARG A 56 11.54 -0.26 0.11
C ARG A 56 10.81 0.22 -1.14
N GLU A 57 11.45 1.11 -1.90
CA GLU A 57 10.86 1.59 -3.16
C GLU A 57 10.70 0.46 -4.17
N GLU A 58 11.61 -0.50 -4.16
CA GLU A 58 11.55 -1.72 -4.97
C GLU A 58 10.24 -2.50 -4.75
N ASP A 59 9.77 -2.59 -3.50
CA ASP A 59 8.56 -3.34 -3.16
C ASP A 59 7.31 -2.63 -3.75
N ILE A 60 7.32 -1.30 -3.78
CA ILE A 60 6.27 -0.47 -4.41
C ILE A 60 6.32 -0.63 -5.93
N GLU A 61 7.51 -0.56 -6.53
CA GLU A 61 7.71 -0.70 -7.97
C GLU A 61 7.32 -2.09 -8.47
N ASN A 62 7.60 -3.14 -7.70
CA ASN A 62 7.19 -4.51 -8.00
C ASN A 62 5.66 -4.65 -8.10
N LEU A 63 4.92 -4.02 -7.19
CA LEU A 63 3.44 -4.03 -7.21
C LEU A 63 2.85 -3.18 -8.32
N ILE A 64 3.44 -2.02 -8.61
CA ILE A 64 3.01 -1.16 -9.73
C ILE A 64 3.10 -1.93 -11.05
N ASN A 65 4.16 -2.71 -11.23
CA ASN A 65 4.42 -3.47 -12.45
C ASN A 65 3.87 -4.90 -12.42
N TRP A 66 2.96 -5.21 -11.49
CA TRP A 66 2.40 -6.56 -11.34
C TRP A 66 1.75 -7.06 -12.63
N ASN A 67 2.07 -8.30 -13.00
CA ASN A 67 1.60 -8.94 -14.21
C ASN A 67 1.00 -10.33 -13.92
N PRO A 68 -0.31 -10.56 -14.17
CA PRO A 68 -0.94 -11.85 -13.93
C PRO A 68 -0.41 -12.96 -14.84
N LYS A 69 0.10 -12.62 -16.03
CA LYS A 69 0.65 -13.58 -16.99
C LYS A 69 2.08 -14.00 -16.66
N LYS A 70 2.75 -13.22 -15.83
CA LYS A 70 4.12 -13.49 -15.37
C LYS A 70 4.20 -13.13 -13.88
N PRO A 71 3.68 -14.00 -13.00
CA PRO A 71 3.77 -13.80 -11.57
C PRO A 71 5.23 -13.63 -11.15
N SER A 72 5.49 -12.70 -10.23
CA SER A 72 6.81 -12.57 -9.63
C SER A 72 6.93 -13.51 -8.43
N ASP A 73 8.12 -14.07 -8.23
CA ASP A 73 8.49 -14.79 -7.00
C ASP A 73 8.94 -13.83 -5.88
N SER A 74 8.87 -12.51 -6.11
CA SER A 74 9.21 -11.50 -5.11
C SER A 74 8.21 -11.50 -3.96
N GLU A 75 8.73 -11.57 -2.75
CA GLU A 75 7.97 -11.32 -1.53
C GLU A 75 7.72 -9.81 -1.35
N ILE A 76 6.59 -9.48 -0.71
CA ILE A 76 6.20 -8.10 -0.43
C ILE A 76 5.84 -7.98 1.04
N PRO A 77 6.41 -7.02 1.78
CA PRO A 77 6.00 -6.73 3.15
C PRO A 77 4.55 -6.22 3.16
N PHE A 78 3.70 -6.69 4.08
CA PHE A 78 2.32 -6.21 4.16
C PHE A 78 1.92 -5.88 5.59
N THR A 79 1.84 -4.58 5.88
CA THR A 79 1.38 -4.06 7.17
C THR A 79 -0.14 -3.97 7.18
N VAL A 80 -0.79 -4.82 7.98
CA VAL A 80 -2.24 -4.78 8.19
C VAL A 80 -2.63 -3.61 9.08
N SER A 81 -3.83 -3.05 8.87
CA SER A 81 -4.32 -1.93 9.68
C SER A 81 -4.79 -2.37 11.07
N ARG A 82 -5.36 -3.58 11.18
CA ARG A 82 -5.92 -4.16 12.40
C ARG A 82 -5.83 -5.68 12.34
N VAL A 83 -5.72 -6.30 13.51
CA VAL A 83 -5.82 -7.76 13.70
C VAL A 83 -7.05 -8.03 14.53
N LEU A 84 -7.90 -8.96 14.08
CA LEU A 84 -9.00 -9.49 14.87
C LEU A 84 -8.54 -10.85 15.42
N MET A 85 -8.52 -11.01 16.75
CA MET A 85 -8.12 -12.26 17.39
C MET A 85 -9.36 -12.99 17.89
N GLN A 86 -9.45 -14.29 17.63
CA GLN A 86 -10.48 -15.15 18.21
C GLN A 86 -10.00 -15.69 19.56
N ASP A 87 -10.94 -15.91 20.48
CA ASP A 87 -10.66 -16.36 21.86
C ASP A 87 -9.82 -17.66 21.95
N PHE A 88 -9.87 -18.53 20.94
CA PHE A 88 -9.13 -19.81 20.92
C PHE A 88 -7.74 -19.75 20.27
N THR A 89 -7.34 -18.62 19.67
CA THR A 89 -6.03 -18.45 19.01
C THR A 89 -5.06 -17.59 19.83
N GLY A 90 -5.47 -17.14 21.03
CA GLY A 90 -4.69 -16.24 21.88
C GLY A 90 -3.73 -16.92 22.87
N VAL A 91 -3.70 -18.25 22.93
CA VAL A 91 -2.76 -18.99 23.78
C VAL A 91 -1.47 -19.21 22.99
N PRO A 92 -0.34 -18.61 23.37
CA PRO A 92 0.94 -18.88 22.71
C PRO A 92 1.37 -20.34 22.95
N ALA A 93 1.91 -20.98 21.91
CA ALA A 93 2.70 -22.20 22.03
C ALA A 93 4.12 -21.88 22.53
#